data_AF-G9KVU6-F1
#
_entry.id   AF-G9KVU6-F1
#
_cell.length_a   1.000
_cell.length_b   1.000
_cell.length_c   1.000
_cell.angle_alpha   90.00
_cell.angle_beta   90.00
_cell.angle_gamma   90.00
#
_symmetry.space_group_name_H-M   'P 1'
#
loop_
_entity.id
_entity.type
_entity.pdbx_description
1 polymer ?
#
loop_
_entity_poly.entity_id
_entity_poly.type
_entity_poly.pdbx_seq_one_letter_code
_entity_poly.pdbx_strand_id
1 'polypeptide(L)'
;NTLLDMYSLLKFLRCSPFDDFRLWKSQVDNGSKKGGERLSILTKSLLLRRTKDQLDSTGQPLVMLPQRKFQVHRLKLSEDEENVYSVLLARSRSALRSYLRGQEGGGSQSGRSPDNPFS
;
A
#
# COMPACT_ATOMS: atom_id res chain seq x y z
N ASN A 1 0.81 0.00 -2.27
CA ASN A 1 0.45 0.67 -3.53
C ASN A 1 1.41 1.82 -3.71
N THR A 2 2.28 1.73 -4.70
CA THR A 2 3.45 2.60 -4.84
C THR A 2 3.40 3.37 -6.15
N LEU A 3 4.10 4.50 -6.25
CA LEU A 3 4.20 5.27 -7.50
C LEU A 3 4.85 4.47 -8.64
N LEU A 4 5.65 3.46 -8.32
CA LEU A 4 6.23 2.54 -9.30
C LEU A 4 5.16 1.71 -10.03
N ASP A 5 4.05 1.39 -9.38
CA ASP A 5 2.94 0.67 -10.01
C ASP A 5 2.40 1.50 -11.19
N MET A 6 2.25 2.82 -11.01
CA MET A 6 1.84 3.73 -12.08
C MET A 6 2.91 3.90 -13.16
N TYR A 7 4.18 3.99 -12.78
CA TYR A 7 5.28 4.06 -13.76
C TYR A 7 5.30 2.84 -14.68
N SER A 8 5.10 1.64 -14.13
CA SER A 8 5.10 0.40 -14.92
C SER A 8 4.01 0.42 -16.01
N LEU A 9 2.82 0.95 -15.70
CA LEU A 9 1.72 1.11 -16.65
C LEU A 9 2.05 2.16 -17.72
N LEU A 10 2.60 3.31 -17.33
CA LEU A 10 3.00 4.36 -18.28
C LEU A 10 4.14 3.91 -19.21
N LYS A 11 5.08 3.10 -18.69
CA LYS A 11 6.15 2.50 -19.48
C LYS A 11 5.61 1.50 -20.49
N PHE A 12 4.67 0.65 -20.06
CA PHE A 12 3.99 -0.30 -20.94
C PHE A 12 3.24 0.41 -22.07
N LEU A 13 2.50 1.48 -21.75
CA LEU A 13 1.77 2.30 -22.72
C LEU A 13 2.69 3.20 -23.58
N ARG A 14 4.00 3.25 -23.29
CA ARG A 14 4.99 4.10 -23.97
C ARG A 14 4.60 5.58 -23.98
N CYS A 15 4.09 6.09 -22.87
CA CYS A 15 3.69 7.48 -22.73
C CYS A 15 4.90 8.41 -22.57
N SER A 16 5.45 8.88 -23.70
CA SER A 16 6.56 9.85 -23.70
C SER A 16 6.09 11.24 -23.23
N PRO A 17 6.90 11.97 -22.43
CA PRO A 17 8.25 11.65 -21.96
C PRO A 17 8.29 10.90 -20.61
N PHE A 18 7.15 10.47 -20.08
CA PHE A 18 7.00 9.89 -18.74
C PHE A 18 7.34 8.39 -18.67
N ASP A 19 7.63 7.77 -19.81
CA ASP A 19 8.15 6.41 -19.88
C ASP A 19 9.67 6.36 -19.60
N ASP A 20 10.37 7.50 -19.56
CA ASP A 20 11.75 7.57 -19.04
C ASP A 20 11.74 7.61 -17.50
N PHE A 21 12.44 6.65 -16.88
CA PHE A 21 12.52 6.53 -15.42
C PHE A 21 13.16 7.75 -14.74
N ARG A 22 14.18 8.36 -15.36
CA ARG A 22 14.88 9.53 -14.80
C ARG A 22 13.94 10.73 -14.77
N LEU A 23 13.18 10.92 -15.85
CA LEU A 23 12.19 11.98 -15.93
C LEU A 23 11.04 11.74 -14.96
N TRP A 24 10.52 10.51 -14.89
CA TRP A 24 9.52 10.10 -13.91
C TRP A 24 9.94 10.42 -12.48
N LYS A 25 11.15 10.01 -12.08
CA LYS A 25 11.71 10.31 -10.75
C LYS A 25 11.84 11.81 -10.48
N SER A 26 12.30 12.59 -11.45
CA SER A 26 12.50 14.03 -11.25
C SER A 26 11.20 14.84 -11.27
N GLN A 27 10.20 14.44 -12.05
CA GLN A 27 9.00 15.24 -12.31
C GLN A 27 7.75 14.75 -11.60
N VAL A 28 7.67 13.46 -11.26
CA VAL A 28 6.46 12.83 -10.69
C VAL A 28 6.75 12.23 -9.32
N ASP A 29 7.72 11.33 -9.22
CA ASP A 29 8.11 10.63 -7.98
C ASP A 29 9.20 11.39 -7.20
N ASN A 30 8.99 12.70 -7.03
CA ASN A 30 9.92 13.63 -6.36
C ASN A 30 9.41 14.10 -4.98
N GLY A 31 8.28 13.56 -4.49
CA GLY A 31 7.66 13.97 -3.23
C GLY A 31 7.06 15.39 -3.21
N SER A 32 7.10 16.12 -4.33
CA SER A 32 6.55 17.47 -4.42
C SER A 32 5.05 17.45 -4.72
N LYS A 33 4.33 18.49 -4.27
CA LYS A 33 2.91 18.70 -4.61
C LYS A 33 2.69 18.73 -6.13
N LYS A 34 3.59 19.39 -6.87
CA LYS A 34 3.55 19.48 -8.34
C LYS A 34 3.69 18.10 -9.01
N GLY A 35 4.48 17.19 -8.42
CA GLY A 35 4.62 15.81 -8.92
C GLY A 35 3.29 15.04 -8.82
N GLY A 36 2.60 15.16 -7.69
CA GLY A 36 1.27 14.58 -7.50
C GLY A 36 0.21 15.18 -8.45
N GLU A 37 0.24 16.50 -8.67
CA GLU A 37 -0.65 17.18 -9.63
C GLU A 37 -0.42 16.68 -11.07
N ARG A 38 0.83 16.53 -11.49
CA ARG A 38 1.17 15.96 -12.81
C ARG A 38 0.67 14.54 -12.96
N LEU A 39 0.85 13.69 -11.94
CA LEU A 39 0.31 12.34 -11.96
C LEU A 39 -1.22 12.34 -12.10
N SER A 40 -1.90 13.24 -11.39
CA SER A 40 -3.36 13.39 -11.49
C SER A 40 -3.80 13.76 -12.92
N ILE A 41 -3.08 14.70 -13.56
CA ILE A 41 -3.34 15.11 -14.95
C ILE A 41 -3.08 13.96 -15.92
N LEU A 42 -1.96 13.26 -15.79
CA LEU A 42 -1.64 12.09 -16.61
C LEU A 42 -2.70 10.99 -16.48
N THR A 43 -3.11 10.72 -15.25
CA THR A 43 -4.15 9.73 -14.97
C THR A 43 -5.47 10.14 -15.61
N LYS A 44 -5.89 11.40 -15.47
CA LYS A 44 -7.15 11.90 -16.05
C LYS A 44 -7.15 11.95 -17.58
N SER A 45 -6.00 12.17 -18.20
CA SER A 45 -5.88 12.27 -19.66
C SER A 45 -5.78 10.91 -20.35
N LEU A 46 -5.17 9.92 -19.69
CA LEU A 46 -4.94 8.60 -20.28
C LEU A 46 -5.96 7.55 -19.85
N LEU A 47 -6.54 7.69 -18.66
CA LEU A 47 -7.38 6.66 -18.08
C LEU A 47 -8.83 7.12 -18.01
N LEU A 48 -9.73 6.27 -18.48
CA LEU A 48 -11.15 6.39 -18.21
C LEU A 48 -11.47 5.66 -16.89
N ARG A 49 -11.89 6.40 -15.87
CA ARG A 49 -12.35 5.84 -14.60
C ARG A 49 -13.85 6.06 -14.43
N ARG A 50 -14.62 4.97 -14.34
CA ARG A 50 -16.03 4.99 -13.94
C ARG A 50 -16.21 4.38 -12.55
N THR A 51 -17.12 4.94 -11.75
CA THR A 51 -17.45 4.40 -10.41
C THR A 51 -18.89 3.89 -10.39
N LYS A 52 -19.17 3.00 -9.45
CA LYS A 52 -20.49 2.39 -9.24
C LYS A 52 -21.56 3.41 -8.84
N ASP A 53 -21.11 4.56 -8.35
CA ASP A 53 -21.89 5.65 -7.79
C ASP A 53 -22.04 6.82 -8.79
N GLN A 54 -21.49 6.68 -10.00
CA GLN A 54 -21.66 7.68 -11.06
C GLN A 54 -23.09 7.68 -11.59
N LEU A 55 -23.58 8.89 -11.87
CA LEU A 55 -24.84 9.14 -12.53
C LEU A 55 -24.60 9.38 -14.03
N ASP A 56 -25.60 9.04 -14.85
CA ASP A 56 -25.65 9.41 -16.25
C ASP A 56 -26.03 10.88 -16.44
N SER A 57 -26.09 11.32 -17.69
CA SER A 57 -26.49 12.69 -18.06
C SER A 57 -27.96 13.01 -17.74
N THR A 58 -28.77 12.00 -17.41
CA THR A 58 -30.20 12.13 -17.06
C THR A 58 -30.44 12.07 -15.55
N GLY A 59 -29.38 11.92 -14.75
CA GLY A 59 -29.44 11.83 -13.29
C GLY A 59 -29.70 10.42 -12.75
N GLN A 60 -29.74 9.40 -13.61
CA GLN A 60 -29.93 8.01 -13.19
C GLN A 60 -28.59 7.34 -12.88
N PRO A 61 -28.53 6.39 -11.92
CA PRO A 61 -27.33 5.61 -11.67
C PRO A 61 -26.87 4.87 -12.93
N LEU A 62 -25.57 4.91 -13.26
CA LEU A 62 -25.01 4.15 -14.39
C LEU A 62 -25.30 2.65 -14.27
N VAL A 63 -25.39 2.14 -13.05
CA VAL A 63 -25.75 0.75 -12.75
C VAL A 63 -26.62 0.73 -11.49
N MET A 64 -27.79 0.10 -11.56
CA MET A 64 -28.61 -0.18 -10.38
C MET A 64 -27.99 -1.33 -9.59
N LEU A 65 -27.40 -1.01 -8.44
CA LEU A 65 -26.74 -2.01 -7.60
C LEU A 65 -27.57 -2.33 -6.36
N PRO A 66 -27.70 -3.61 -5.98
CA PRO A 66 -28.25 -3.97 -4.68
C PRO A 66 -27.31 -3.50 -3.56
N GLN A 67 -27.84 -3.39 -2.34
CA GLN A 67 -27.03 -3.02 -1.18
C GLN A 67 -25.85 -4.01 -1.00
N ARG A 68 -24.66 -3.44 -0.79
CA ARG A 68 -23.44 -4.21 -0.52
C ARG A 68 -23.60 -4.95 0.80
N LYS A 69 -23.53 -6.28 0.76
CA LYS A 69 -23.49 -7.13 1.95
C LYS A 69 -22.06 -7.56 2.23
N PHE A 70 -21.66 -7.49 3.49
CA PHE A 70 -20.39 -8.02 3.97
C PHE A 70 -20.68 -9.06 5.02
N GLN A 71 -20.03 -10.21 4.91
CA GLN A 71 -20.09 -11.25 5.91
C GLN A 71 -18.68 -11.61 6.33
N VAL A 72 -18.40 -11.46 7.62
CA VAL A 72 -17.14 -11.90 8.21
C VAL A 72 -17.34 -13.31 8.73
N HIS A 73 -16.69 -14.27 8.10
CA HIS A 73 -16.70 -15.66 8.55
C HIS A 73 -15.56 -15.86 9.55
N ARG A 74 -15.91 -15.93 10.83
CA ARG A 74 -14.93 -16.25 11.89
C ARG A 74 -14.78 -17.77 11.95
N LEU A 75 -13.56 -18.23 11.69
CA LEU A 75 -13.20 -19.64 11.77
C LEU A 75 -12.47 -19.90 13.09
N LYS A 76 -12.68 -21.09 13.66
CA LYS A 76 -11.83 -21.61 14.73
C LYS A 76 -10.71 -22.41 14.07
N LEU A 77 -9.49 -22.20 14.55
CA LEU A 77 -8.36 -23.02 14.16
C LEU A 77 -8.60 -24.46 14.64
N SER A 78 -8.10 -25.43 13.89
CA SER A 78 -7.98 -26.80 14.38
C SER A 78 -6.94 -26.88 15.50
N GLU A 79 -6.95 -27.98 16.26
CA GLU A 79 -6.00 -28.18 17.37
C GLU A 79 -4.53 -28.10 16.89
N ASP A 80 -4.22 -28.71 15.75
CA ASP A 80 -2.89 -28.67 15.15
C ASP A 80 -2.49 -27.25 14.73
N GLU A 81 -3.39 -26.52 14.08
CA GLU A 81 -3.16 -25.13 13.67
C GLU A 81 -3.01 -24.19 14.87
N GLU A 82 -3.81 -24.38 15.91
CA GLU A 82 -3.74 -23.61 17.15
C GLU A 82 -2.41 -23.88 17.89
N ASN A 83 -1.96 -25.14 17.93
CA ASN A 83 -0.67 -25.50 18.49
C ASN A 83 0.48 -24.82 17.75
N VAL A 84 0.51 -24.90 16.42
CA VAL A 84 1.52 -24.21 15.58
C VAL A 84 1.46 -22.70 15.80
N TYR A 85 0.26 -22.12 15.80
CA TYR A 85 0.07 -20.69 16.02
C TYR A 85 0.55 -20.26 17.41
N SER A 86 0.28 -21.04 18.46
CA SER A 86 0.68 -20.74 19.84
C SER A 86 2.20 -20.70 20.00
N VAL A 87 2.92 -21.64 19.37
CA VAL A 87 4.39 -21.69 19.38
C VAL A 87 4.96 -20.47 18.68
N LEU A 88 4.43 -20.12 17.51
CA LEU A 88 4.86 -18.93 16.76
C LEU A 88 4.57 -17.63 17.53
N LEU A 89 3.41 -17.56 18.20
CA LEU A 89 3.01 -16.43 19.02
C LEU A 89 3.93 -16.26 20.24
N ALA A 90 4.26 -17.34 20.93
CA ALA A 90 5.17 -17.32 22.08
C ALA A 90 6.58 -16.86 21.67
N ARG A 91 7.09 -17.37 20.55
CA ARG A 91 8.39 -16.96 20.00
C ARG A 91 8.40 -15.48 19.63
N SER A 92 7.38 -15.02 18.91
CA SER A 92 7.24 -13.61 18.49
C SER A 92 7.15 -12.67 19.69
N ARG A 93 6.39 -13.03 20.72
CA ARG A 93 6.29 -12.24 21.97
C ARG A 93 7.61 -12.15 22.72
N SER A 94 8.35 -13.26 22.81
CA SER A 94 9.67 -13.27 23.47
C SER A 94 10.68 -12.42 22.72
N ALA A 95 10.72 -12.51 21.38
CA ALA A 95 11.57 -11.67 20.55
C ALA A 95 11.26 -10.17 20.75
N LEU A 96 9.97 -9.81 20.73
CA LEU A 96 9.52 -8.44 20.95
C LEU A 96 9.91 -7.93 22.35
N ARG A 97 9.69 -8.72 23.40
CA ARG A 97 10.08 -8.36 24.77
C ARG A 97 11.58 -8.14 24.92
N SER A 98 12.40 -8.97 24.29
CA SER A 98 13.85 -8.80 24.30
C SER A 98 14.29 -7.54 23.56
N TYR A 99 13.66 -7.25 22.42
CA TYR A 99 13.90 -6.01 21.68
C TYR A 99 13.57 -4.76 22.52
N LEU A 100 12.38 -4.73 23.16
CA LEU A 100 11.95 -3.59 23.98
C LEU A 100 12.89 -3.36 25.18
N ARG A 101 13.31 -4.42 25.87
CA ARG A 101 14.27 -4.31 26.98
C ARG A 101 15.64 -3.79 26.52
N GLY A 102 16.08 -4.17 25.32
CA GLY A 102 17.31 -3.64 24.73
C GLY A 102 17.24 -2.14 24.42
N GLN A 103 16.06 -1.62 24.08
CA GLN A 103 15.82 -0.20 23.87
C GLN A 103 15.78 0.60 25.19
N GLU A 104 15.19 0.05 26.25
CA GLU A 104 15.10 0.72 27.55
C GLU A 104 16.45 0.83 28.28
N GLY A 105 17.38 -0.10 28.03
CA GLY A 105 18.75 -0.05 28.58
C GLY A 105 19.75 0.84 27.80
N GLY A 106 19.34 1.39 26.66
CA GLY A 106 20.20 2.11 25.69
C GLY A 106 20.07 3.64 25.71
N GLY A 107 19.76 4.22 26.87
CA GLY A 107 19.74 5.68 27.07
C GLY A 107 21.13 6.33 27.07
N SER A 108 21.97 6.05 26.07
CA SER A 108 23.11 6.84 25.59
C SER A 108 23.96 6.01 24.62
N GLN A 109 23.67 6.09 23.32
CA GLN A 109 24.66 6.41 22.27
C GLN A 109 24.05 6.24 20.88
N SER A 110 24.28 7.27 20.07
CA SER A 110 23.95 7.39 18.65
C SER A 110 24.60 6.32 17.79
N GLY A 111 23.80 5.59 16.99
CA GLY A 111 24.29 4.76 15.88
C GLY A 111 23.21 3.84 15.33
N ARG A 112 22.66 4.16 14.15
CA ARG A 112 21.75 3.27 13.41
C ARG A 112 22.46 1.95 13.09
N SER A 113 21.99 0.84 13.66
CA SER A 113 22.38 -0.50 13.21
C SER A 113 21.46 -0.97 12.06
N PRO A 114 21.98 -1.67 11.02
CA PRO A 114 21.23 -1.95 9.80
C PRO A 114 20.33 -3.19 9.88
N ASP A 115 20.50 -4.04 10.89
CA ASP A 115 19.81 -5.33 10.99
C ASP A 115 18.62 -5.26 11.95
N ASN A 116 17.59 -4.50 11.57
CA ASN A 116 16.29 -4.61 12.22
C ASN A 116 15.39 -5.55 11.41
N PRO A 117 15.07 -6.76 11.88
CA PRO A 117 14.19 -7.69 11.19
C PRO A 117 12.69 -7.31 11.27
N PHE A 118 12.37 -6.16 11.87
CA PHE A 118 11.01 -5.65 12.05
C PHE A 118 10.79 -4.23 11.47
N SER A 119 11.68 -3.74 10.59
CA SER A 119 11.45 -2.51 9.81
C SER A 119 11.02 -2.79 8.39
#